data_AF-A0A940K4W4-F1
#
_entry.id   AF-A0A940K4W4-F1
#
_cell.length_a   1.000
_cell.length_b   1.000
_cell.length_c   1.000
_cell.angle_alpha   90.00
_cell.angle_beta   90.00
_cell.angle_gamma   90.00
#
_symmetry.space_group_name_H-M   'P 1'
#
loop_
_entity.id
_entity.type
_entity.pdbx_description
1 polymer ?
#
loop_
_entity_poly.entity_id
_entity_poly.type
_entity_poly.pdbx_seq_one_letter_code
_entity_poly.pdbx_strand_id
1 'polypeptide(L)'
;MLSPEIDITERQWAVIEPQLVASSARLSARLHRAAEALLPKAGDAAPARNLNGALGQIELDMSRAFTFFDTYMDVLTQRHAPVLGAMLAGCDVLALEAMRRDHPALATIEPPLVYCERGIGAAIARESVPFPDGSMNPMPLIQIPYARLSEKYNLTSLLHEAGHQALARLQLVGALPKLVEEALQAAGASRTTSQLYAHWMSEIGPDFWAFGLTGVAEAAAVCEIFAMPSSQALRIAPGDPHPPPYLRALLCFDWCRRAWGMGPWDAWEHDWLDAYPLDAVPPETRRILIEARRCIPVVSHALFGGRFRELGGRRLLDLLDLPAVAPARLEQIAGSTVRKIALEGLTPCAQLAAFRMIRVWRKVPEQRLDRMMTEWLVKLGKGRRLLN
;
A
#
# COMPACT_ATOMS: atom_id res chain seq x y z
N MET A 1 14.44 -31.29 8.17
CA MET A 1 14.76 -29.88 7.97
C MET A 1 13.98 -29.45 6.74
N LEU A 2 12.91 -28.67 6.91
CA LEU A 2 11.99 -28.31 5.82
C LEU A 2 12.67 -27.24 4.95
N SER A 3 12.79 -27.48 3.64
CA SER A 3 13.49 -26.55 2.73
C SER A 3 12.80 -25.18 2.69
N PRO A 4 13.54 -24.06 2.81
CA PRO A 4 13.05 -22.69 2.66
C PRO A 4 12.34 -22.39 1.33
N GLU A 5 12.57 -23.22 0.30
CA GLU A 5 12.12 -23.05 -1.08
C GLU A 5 10.59 -23.19 -1.31
N ILE A 6 9.83 -23.52 -0.27
CA ILE A 6 8.40 -23.81 -0.41
C ILE A 6 7.58 -22.52 -0.61
N ASP A 7 8.02 -21.36 -0.12
CA ASP A 7 7.22 -20.12 -0.27
C ASP A 7 7.95 -18.81 -0.56
N ILE A 8 9.26 -18.71 -0.34
CA ILE A 8 10.09 -17.58 -0.80
C ILE A 8 10.86 -18.00 -2.06
N THR A 9 10.98 -17.12 -3.04
CA THR A 9 11.73 -17.40 -4.27
C THR A 9 13.24 -17.26 -4.07
N GLU A 10 14.05 -17.92 -4.90
CA GLU A 10 15.52 -17.79 -4.85
C GLU A 10 15.98 -16.32 -4.95
N ARG A 11 15.35 -15.53 -5.82
CA ARG A 11 15.62 -14.10 -5.97
C ARG A 11 15.35 -13.31 -4.68
N GLN A 12 14.23 -13.59 -4.01
CA GLN A 12 13.90 -12.95 -2.73
C GLN A 12 14.88 -13.38 -1.64
N TRP A 13 15.26 -14.66 -1.56
CA TRP A 13 16.24 -15.13 -0.59
C TRP A 13 17.62 -14.48 -0.81
N ALA A 14 18.04 -14.35 -2.07
CA ALA A 14 19.35 -13.81 -2.45
C ALA A 14 19.58 -12.36 -1.99
N VAL A 15 18.52 -11.57 -1.76
CA VAL A 15 18.65 -10.19 -1.25
C VAL A 15 18.46 -10.09 0.27
N ILE A 16 17.87 -11.11 0.92
CA ILE A 16 17.66 -11.17 2.38
C ILE A 16 18.92 -11.71 3.08
N GLU A 17 19.46 -12.84 2.61
CA GLU A 17 20.57 -13.55 3.26
C GLU A 17 21.81 -12.67 3.49
N PRO A 18 22.28 -11.86 2.52
CA PRO A 18 23.45 -11.01 2.74
C PRO A 18 23.24 -9.95 3.84
N GLN A 19 22.01 -9.45 4.02
CA GLN A 19 21.71 -8.47 5.07
C GLN A 19 21.80 -9.11 6.45
N LEU A 20 21.28 -10.34 6.59
CA LEU A 20 21.37 -11.11 7.83
C LEU A 20 22.84 -11.39 8.21
N VAL A 21 23.64 -11.85 7.24
CA VAL A 21 25.07 -12.12 7.45
C VAL A 21 25.84 -10.85 7.80
N ALA A 22 25.59 -9.75 7.09
CA ALA A 22 26.26 -8.47 7.34
C ALA A 22 25.95 -7.91 8.74
N SER A 23 24.69 -7.99 9.18
CA SER A 23 24.30 -7.55 10.52
C SER A 23 24.94 -8.38 11.62
N SER A 24 24.97 -9.72 11.47
CA SER A 24 25.66 -10.62 12.40
C SER A 24 27.17 -10.30 12.48
N ALA A 25 27.86 -10.26 11.34
CA ALA A 25 29.30 -9.99 11.29
C ALA A 25 29.68 -8.63 11.90
N ARG A 26 28.86 -7.58 11.66
CA ARG A 26 29.06 -6.24 12.21
C ARG A 26 28.96 -6.21 13.73
N LEU A 27 27.97 -6.89 14.31
CA LEU A 27 27.80 -6.98 15.76
C LEU A 27 28.94 -7.76 16.41
N SER A 28 29.29 -8.93 15.87
CA SER A 28 30.43 -9.73 16.35
C SER A 28 31.75 -8.96 16.31
N ALA A 29 32.02 -8.25 15.22
CA ALA A 29 33.24 -7.46 15.09
C ALA A 29 33.30 -6.28 16.07
N ARG A 30 32.17 -5.64 16.39
CA ARG A 30 32.11 -4.57 17.41
C ARG A 30 32.33 -5.11 18.81
N LEU A 31 31.73 -6.25 19.13
CA LEU A 31 31.94 -6.94 20.41
C LEU A 31 33.41 -7.32 20.59
N HIS A 32 34.02 -7.97 19.59
CA HIS A 32 35.44 -8.35 19.66
C HIS A 32 36.36 -7.14 19.82
N ARG A 33 36.15 -6.06 19.06
CA ARG A 33 36.96 -4.83 19.20
C ARG A 33 36.83 -4.18 20.58
N ALA A 34 35.61 -4.13 21.13
CA ALA A 34 35.38 -3.58 22.47
C ALA A 34 36.06 -4.46 23.54
N ALA A 35 35.94 -5.78 23.40
CA ALA A 35 36.57 -6.76 24.26
C ALA A 35 38.11 -6.60 24.24
N GLU A 36 38.73 -6.63 23.07
CA GLU A 36 40.19 -6.49 22.89
C GLU A 36 40.74 -5.18 23.47
N ALA A 37 40.05 -4.06 23.24
CA ALA A 37 40.54 -2.75 23.65
C ALA A 37 40.37 -2.47 25.15
N LEU A 38 39.32 -3.01 25.78
CA LEU A 38 38.87 -2.57 27.10
C LEU A 38 38.98 -3.65 28.19
N LEU A 39 38.83 -4.93 27.88
CA LEU A 39 38.97 -6.01 28.87
C LEU A 39 40.34 -6.03 29.56
N PRO A 40 41.48 -5.86 28.86
CA PRO A 40 42.80 -5.88 29.50
C PRO A 40 43.00 -4.77 30.54
N LYS A 41 42.18 -3.70 30.49
CA LYS A 41 42.27 -2.53 31.37
C LYS A 41 41.07 -2.40 32.30
N ALA A 42 40.22 -3.41 32.38
CA ALA A 42 38.94 -3.35 33.11
C ALA A 42 39.09 -3.14 34.63
N GLY A 43 40.30 -3.33 35.20
CA GLY A 43 40.60 -2.99 36.59
C GLY A 43 40.66 -1.49 36.88
N ASP A 44 40.81 -0.64 35.85
CA ASP A 44 40.85 0.81 35.98
C ASP A 44 39.44 1.42 35.81
N ALA A 45 39.11 2.42 36.64
CA ALA A 45 37.76 3.01 36.68
C ALA A 45 37.31 3.65 35.35
N ALA A 46 38.23 4.25 34.57
CA ALA A 46 37.88 4.88 33.30
C ALA A 46 37.64 3.85 32.17
N PRO A 47 38.54 2.87 31.91
CA PRO A 47 38.25 1.74 31.03
C PRO A 47 37.02 0.92 31.41
N ALA A 48 36.76 0.70 32.72
CA ALA A 48 35.55 0.01 33.17
C ALA A 48 34.26 0.76 32.78
N ARG A 49 34.23 2.10 32.95
CA ARG A 49 33.10 2.92 32.48
C ARG A 49 32.93 2.86 30.96
N ASN A 50 34.03 2.91 30.21
CA ASN A 50 33.99 2.83 28.75
C ASN A 50 33.52 1.45 28.28
N LEU A 51 33.93 0.37 28.97
CA LEU A 51 33.46 -0.99 28.70
C LEU A 51 31.97 -1.12 28.94
N ASN A 52 31.46 -0.58 30.06
CA ASN A 52 30.03 -0.57 30.35
C ASN A 52 29.24 0.19 29.27
N GLY A 53 29.72 1.36 28.83
CA GLY A 53 29.10 2.12 27.74
C GLY A 53 29.12 1.38 26.41
N ALA A 54 30.23 0.71 26.08
CA ALA A 54 30.35 -0.08 24.85
C ALA A 54 29.40 -1.30 24.87
N LEU A 55 29.29 -2.00 26.01
CA LEU A 55 28.35 -3.12 26.19
C LEU A 55 26.90 -2.66 26.05
N GLY A 56 26.52 -1.57 26.74
CA GLY A 56 25.16 -1.02 26.63
C GLY A 56 24.82 -0.59 25.20
N GLN A 57 25.78 -0.01 24.46
CA GLN A 57 25.57 0.32 23.05
C GLN A 57 25.42 -0.94 22.18
N ILE A 58 26.21 -1.99 22.43
CA ILE A 58 26.08 -3.28 21.74
C ILE A 58 24.71 -3.92 22.01
N GLU A 59 24.21 -3.87 23.25
CA GLU A 59 22.86 -4.36 23.58
C GLU A 59 21.75 -3.60 22.82
N LEU A 60 21.86 -2.27 22.73
CA LEU A 60 20.94 -1.46 21.91
C LEU A 60 21.04 -1.76 20.41
N ASP A 61 22.24 -2.04 19.91
CA ASP A 61 22.46 -2.37 18.50
C ASP A 61 21.98 -3.79 18.17
N MET A 62 22.17 -4.74 19.09
CA MET A 62 21.65 -6.11 18.99
C MET A 62 20.13 -6.12 19.03
N SER A 63 19.51 -5.35 19.93
CA SER A 63 18.06 -5.20 20.01
C SER A 63 17.46 -4.62 18.73
N ARG A 64 18.16 -3.66 18.10
CA ARG A 64 17.79 -3.11 16.79
C ARG A 64 17.93 -4.15 15.67
N ALA A 65 19.05 -4.87 15.62
CA ALA A 65 19.24 -5.93 14.62
C ALA A 65 18.20 -7.05 14.72
N PHE A 66 17.72 -7.36 15.94
CA PHE A 66 16.60 -8.28 16.12
C PHE A 66 15.31 -7.79 15.46
N THR A 67 15.07 -6.49 15.34
CA THR A 67 13.87 -5.99 14.64
C THR A 67 13.83 -6.45 13.18
N PHE A 68 14.96 -6.37 12.45
CA PHE A 68 15.05 -6.90 11.09
C PHE A 68 14.85 -8.42 11.09
N PHE A 69 15.56 -9.14 11.96
CA PHE A 69 15.48 -10.60 12.03
C PHE A 69 14.07 -11.10 12.37
N ASP A 70 13.47 -10.58 13.43
CA ASP A 70 12.15 -10.94 13.93
C ASP A 70 11.08 -10.67 12.86
N THR A 71 11.17 -9.53 12.17
CA THR A 71 10.25 -9.21 11.05
C THR A 71 10.31 -10.31 9.97
N TYR A 72 11.50 -10.68 9.50
CA TYR A 72 11.61 -11.72 8.47
C TYR A 72 11.32 -13.13 9.00
N MET A 73 11.58 -13.41 10.28
CA MET A 73 11.21 -14.68 10.90
C MET A 73 9.70 -14.85 11.02
N ASP A 74 8.97 -13.78 11.36
CA ASP A 74 7.50 -13.79 11.39
C ASP A 74 6.94 -14.01 9.99
N VAL A 75 7.49 -13.32 8.98
CA VAL A 75 7.15 -13.54 7.57
C VAL A 75 7.38 -15.01 7.20
N LEU A 76 8.60 -15.53 7.39
CA LEU A 76 8.97 -16.91 7.08
C LEU A 76 8.12 -17.96 7.81
N THR A 77 7.70 -17.67 9.03
CA THR A 77 6.81 -18.56 9.80
C THR A 77 5.42 -18.64 9.16
N GLN A 78 4.85 -17.50 8.75
CA GLN A 78 3.58 -17.47 8.03
C GLN A 78 3.65 -18.17 6.67
N ARG A 79 4.78 -18.04 5.99
CA ARG A 79 5.09 -18.71 4.73
C ARG A 79 5.09 -20.24 4.82
N HIS A 80 5.37 -20.80 5.99
CA HIS A 80 5.30 -22.24 6.22
C HIS A 80 3.90 -22.76 6.58
N ALA A 81 2.93 -21.89 6.84
CA ALA A 81 1.55 -22.31 7.10
C ALA A 81 0.86 -22.71 5.77
N PRO A 82 0.36 -23.96 5.60
CA PRO A 82 -0.05 -24.48 4.29
C PRO A 82 -1.11 -23.67 3.56
N VAL A 83 -2.09 -23.14 4.28
CA VAL A 83 -3.20 -22.36 3.70
C VAL A 83 -2.84 -20.88 3.62
N LEU A 84 -2.26 -20.32 4.68
CA LEU A 84 -1.90 -18.91 4.76
C LEU A 84 -0.76 -18.56 3.79
N GLY A 85 0.35 -19.30 3.82
CA GLY A 85 1.49 -19.06 2.92
C GLY A 85 1.07 -19.13 1.44
N ALA A 86 0.25 -20.11 1.07
CA ALA A 86 -0.26 -20.22 -0.29
C ALA A 86 -1.12 -19.02 -0.73
N MET A 87 -1.90 -18.41 0.17
CA MET A 87 -2.62 -17.17 -0.13
C MET A 87 -1.68 -15.97 -0.19
N LEU A 88 -0.73 -15.85 0.74
CA LEU A 88 0.27 -14.78 0.76
C LEU A 88 1.13 -14.78 -0.52
N ALA A 89 1.47 -15.96 -1.05
CA ALA A 89 2.13 -16.08 -2.35
C ALA A 89 1.30 -15.51 -3.51
N GLY A 90 -0.03 -15.64 -3.45
CA GLY A 90 -0.94 -14.99 -4.38
C GLY A 90 -0.94 -13.46 -4.22
N CYS A 91 -0.88 -12.99 -2.98
CA CYS A 91 -0.77 -11.57 -2.67
C CYS A 91 0.57 -10.98 -3.19
N ASP A 92 1.68 -11.71 -3.12
CA ASP A 92 2.97 -11.27 -3.69
C ASP A 92 2.86 -11.01 -5.19
N VAL A 93 2.22 -11.94 -5.91
CA VAL A 93 1.99 -11.81 -7.36
C VAL A 93 1.11 -10.60 -7.66
N LEU A 94 0.05 -10.40 -6.87
CA LEU A 94 -0.84 -9.26 -6.99
C LEU A 94 -0.11 -7.93 -6.74
N ALA A 95 0.68 -7.84 -5.67
CA ALA A 95 1.47 -6.66 -5.35
C ALA A 95 2.55 -6.36 -6.40
N LEU A 96 3.25 -7.39 -6.90
CA LEU A 96 4.24 -7.23 -7.95
C LEU A 96 3.62 -6.73 -9.25
N GLU A 97 2.49 -7.32 -9.64
CA GLU A 97 1.77 -6.85 -10.82
C GLU A 97 1.31 -5.41 -10.64
N ALA A 98 0.83 -5.04 -9.45
CA ALA A 98 0.44 -3.66 -9.13
C ALA A 98 1.56 -2.63 -9.33
N MET A 99 2.82 -3.00 -9.09
CA MET A 99 3.98 -2.13 -9.23
C MET A 99 4.57 -2.09 -10.65
N ARG A 100 4.45 -3.17 -11.43
CA ARG A 100 5.08 -3.29 -12.75
C ARG A 100 4.27 -2.59 -13.84
N ARG A 101 4.83 -1.53 -14.44
CA ARG A 101 4.29 -0.89 -15.65
C ARG A 101 5.38 -0.69 -16.69
N ASP A 102 4.98 -0.23 -17.86
CA ASP A 102 5.88 0.16 -18.95
C ASP A 102 6.70 1.42 -18.59
N HIS A 103 7.65 1.24 -17.67
CA HIS A 103 8.61 2.24 -17.24
C HIS A 103 9.88 1.57 -16.66
N PRO A 104 11.10 1.93 -17.10
CA PRO A 104 12.33 1.28 -16.66
C PRO A 104 12.54 1.28 -15.14
N ALA A 105 12.17 2.37 -14.45
CA ALA A 105 12.31 2.46 -13.00
C ALA A 105 11.44 1.45 -12.23
N LEU A 106 10.33 0.99 -12.82
CA LEU A 106 9.44 0.01 -12.18
C LEU A 106 9.87 -1.43 -12.45
N ALA A 107 10.61 -1.67 -13.55
CA ALA A 107 11.14 -2.98 -13.89
C ALA A 107 12.23 -3.47 -12.92
N THR A 108 12.86 -2.56 -12.18
CA THR A 108 13.94 -2.85 -11.22
C THR A 108 13.45 -3.06 -9.79
N ILE A 109 12.14 -2.96 -9.53
CA ILE A 109 11.58 -3.23 -8.20
C ILE A 109 11.74 -4.71 -7.90
N GLU A 110 12.30 -5.02 -6.73
CA GLU A 110 12.41 -6.41 -6.27
C GLU A 110 11.04 -7.03 -5.96
N PRO A 111 10.83 -8.33 -6.21
CA PRO A 111 9.56 -8.99 -5.91
C PRO A 111 9.15 -8.82 -4.44
N PRO A 112 7.98 -8.23 -4.15
CA PRO A 112 7.56 -7.92 -2.79
C PRO A 112 7.23 -9.17 -2.00
N LEU A 113 7.23 -9.04 -0.68
CA LEU A 113 6.66 -10.01 0.25
C LEU A 113 5.45 -9.39 0.95
N VAL A 114 4.32 -10.09 0.91
CA VAL A 114 3.11 -9.76 1.66
C VAL A 114 3.02 -10.64 2.90
N TYR A 115 2.66 -10.08 4.04
CA TYR A 115 2.46 -10.84 5.29
C TYR A 115 1.31 -10.27 6.10
N CYS A 116 0.80 -11.09 7.02
CA CYS A 116 -0.27 -10.69 7.92
C CYS A 116 0.27 -10.18 9.26
N GLU A 117 -0.39 -9.15 9.78
CA GLU A 117 -0.13 -8.63 11.12
C GLU A 117 -1.45 -8.26 11.79
N ARG A 118 -1.42 -8.05 13.11
CA ARG A 118 -2.55 -7.47 13.85
C ARG A 118 -2.67 -5.98 13.53
N GLY A 119 -3.88 -5.51 13.24
CA GLY A 119 -4.10 -4.09 12.97
C GLY A 119 -5.36 -3.81 12.18
N ILE A 120 -5.59 -2.53 11.89
CA ILE A 120 -6.79 -2.02 11.20
C ILE A 120 -6.49 -1.72 9.72
N GLY A 121 -5.24 -1.34 9.40
CA GLY A 121 -4.81 -0.94 8.07
C GLY A 121 -3.68 -1.80 7.51
N ALA A 122 -3.53 -1.77 6.18
CA ALA A 122 -2.33 -2.23 5.51
C ALA A 122 -1.20 -1.19 5.71
N ALA A 123 0.03 -1.61 5.49
CA ALA A 123 1.20 -0.72 5.54
C ALA A 123 2.33 -1.30 4.69
N ILE A 124 3.24 -0.45 4.24
CA ILE A 124 4.41 -0.85 3.48
C ILE A 124 5.72 -0.34 4.08
N ALA A 125 6.65 -1.27 4.30
CA ALA A 125 8.08 -0.96 4.34
C ALA A 125 8.58 -1.00 2.89
N ARG A 126 8.83 0.18 2.31
CA ARG A 126 9.28 0.31 0.92
C ARG A 126 10.70 -0.21 0.75
N GLU A 127 11.02 -0.67 -0.46
CA GLU A 127 12.39 -1.02 -0.84
C GLU A 127 13.29 0.22 -0.69
N SER A 128 14.52 0.01 -0.22
CA SER A 128 15.51 1.06 -0.01
C SER A 128 15.08 2.13 1.01
N VAL A 129 14.10 1.86 1.86
CA VAL A 129 13.85 2.65 3.07
C VAL A 129 14.53 1.96 4.25
N PRO A 130 15.29 2.68 5.09
CA PRO A 130 15.98 2.07 6.21
C PRO A 130 15.01 1.60 7.29
N PHE A 131 15.27 0.42 7.85
CA PHE A 131 14.67 -0.05 9.10
C PHE A 131 15.23 0.74 10.30
N PRO A 132 14.62 0.64 11.50
CA PRO A 132 15.11 1.31 12.71
C PRO A 132 16.56 0.97 13.10
N ASP A 133 17.08 -0.16 12.62
CA ASP A 133 18.46 -0.59 12.81
C ASP A 133 19.46 0.00 11.80
N GLY A 134 18.96 0.78 10.83
CA GLY A 134 19.74 1.39 9.76
C GLY A 134 20.07 0.45 8.60
N SER A 135 19.62 -0.81 8.65
CA SER A 135 19.67 -1.71 7.48
C SER A 135 18.70 -1.20 6.42
N MET A 136 19.10 -1.29 5.15
CA MET A 136 18.22 -0.92 4.04
C MET A 136 17.28 -2.07 3.76
N ASN A 137 15.99 -1.78 3.66
CA ASN A 137 15.02 -2.80 3.29
C ASN A 137 15.29 -3.31 1.86
N PRO A 138 15.65 -4.60 1.66
CA PRO A 138 16.13 -5.10 0.37
C PRO A 138 15.02 -5.27 -0.68
N MET A 139 13.76 -5.32 -0.27
CA MET A 139 12.60 -5.47 -1.17
C MET A 139 11.37 -4.84 -0.53
N PRO A 140 10.30 -4.53 -1.28
CA PRO A 140 9.07 -4.04 -0.67
C PRO A 140 8.45 -5.13 0.23
N LEU A 141 8.15 -4.76 1.47
CA LEU A 141 7.48 -5.63 2.43
C LEU A 141 6.13 -5.00 2.78
N ILE A 142 5.04 -5.69 2.43
CA ILE A 142 3.68 -5.18 2.61
C ILE A 142 2.96 -5.99 3.68
N GLN A 143 2.52 -5.27 4.70
CA GLN A 143 1.70 -5.78 5.78
C GLN A 143 0.22 -5.63 5.41
N ILE A 144 -0.57 -6.67 5.63
CA ILE A 144 -2.04 -6.60 5.60
C ILE A 144 -2.64 -7.14 6.91
N PRO A 145 -3.78 -6.61 7.39
CA PRO A 145 -4.50 -7.23 8.49
C PRO A 145 -4.96 -8.64 8.15
N TYR A 146 -4.97 -9.56 9.11
CA TYR A 146 -5.56 -10.89 8.93
C TYR A 146 -7.00 -10.84 8.39
N ALA A 147 -7.78 -9.83 8.81
CA ALA A 147 -9.14 -9.60 8.33
C ALA A 147 -9.22 -9.39 6.80
N ARG A 148 -8.16 -8.88 6.15
CA ARG A 148 -8.14 -8.72 4.68
C ARG A 148 -8.11 -10.06 3.95
N LEU A 149 -7.60 -11.11 4.57
CA LEU A 149 -7.71 -12.46 4.02
C LEU A 149 -9.09 -13.09 4.29
N SER A 150 -9.91 -12.54 5.18
CA SER A 150 -11.34 -12.89 5.30
C SER A 150 -12.21 -12.06 4.35
N GLU A 151 -11.79 -10.84 4.04
CA GLU A 151 -12.45 -9.89 3.15
C GLU A 151 -11.61 -9.66 1.88
N LYS A 152 -11.26 -10.73 1.17
CA LYS A 152 -10.27 -10.68 0.07
C LYS A 152 -10.62 -9.68 -1.05
N TYR A 153 -11.90 -9.36 -1.20
CA TYR A 153 -12.39 -8.35 -2.13
C TYR A 153 -11.92 -6.91 -1.78
N ASN A 154 -11.46 -6.67 -0.54
CA ASN A 154 -10.84 -5.43 -0.05
C ASN A 154 -9.30 -5.44 -0.18
N LEU A 155 -8.71 -6.40 -0.90
CA LEU A 155 -7.28 -6.38 -1.21
C LEU A 155 -6.88 -5.23 -2.14
N THR A 156 -7.78 -4.30 -2.49
CA THR A 156 -7.38 -3.06 -3.15
C THR A 156 -6.48 -2.21 -2.23
N SER A 157 -6.58 -2.38 -0.91
CA SER A 157 -5.62 -1.81 0.05
C SER A 157 -4.19 -2.31 -0.19
N LEU A 158 -4.00 -3.55 -0.65
CA LEU A 158 -2.68 -4.05 -1.05
C LEU A 158 -2.13 -3.28 -2.28
N LEU A 159 -3.02 -2.87 -3.18
CA LEU A 159 -2.65 -2.10 -4.37
C LEU A 159 -2.32 -0.65 -4.03
N HIS A 160 -2.99 -0.09 -3.02
CA HIS A 160 -2.62 1.19 -2.41
C HIS A 160 -1.19 1.13 -1.87
N GLU A 161 -0.86 0.13 -1.06
CA GLU A 161 0.51 -0.06 -0.55
C GLU A 161 1.54 -0.21 -1.68
N ALA A 162 1.21 -0.99 -2.71
CA ALA A 162 2.03 -1.10 -3.90
C ALA A 162 2.20 0.24 -4.65
N GLY A 163 1.18 1.09 -4.62
CA GLY A 163 1.21 2.45 -5.16
C GLY A 163 2.25 3.34 -4.47
N HIS A 164 2.42 3.26 -3.16
CA HIS A 164 3.51 3.98 -2.47
C HIS A 164 4.89 3.60 -3.01
N GLN A 165 5.14 2.31 -3.25
CA GLN A 165 6.40 1.85 -3.84
C GLN A 165 6.56 2.36 -5.28
N ALA A 166 5.53 2.20 -6.12
CA ALA A 166 5.58 2.60 -7.51
C ALA A 166 5.81 4.12 -7.67
N LEU A 167 5.05 4.95 -6.96
CA LEU A 167 5.17 6.40 -7.02
C LEU A 167 6.52 6.89 -6.49
N ALA A 168 7.06 6.24 -5.46
CA ALA A 168 8.41 6.53 -4.98
C ALA A 168 9.46 6.24 -6.05
N ARG A 169 9.34 5.09 -6.73
CA ARG A 169 10.30 4.68 -7.74
C ARG A 169 10.23 5.52 -9.02
N LEU A 170 9.04 6.04 -9.34
CA LEU A 170 8.82 7.03 -10.40
C LEU A 170 9.20 8.47 -9.98
N GLN A 171 9.69 8.68 -8.75
CA GLN A 171 10.00 10.02 -8.21
C GLN A 171 8.80 10.98 -8.16
N LEU A 172 7.58 10.45 -8.10
CA LEU A 172 6.34 11.25 -8.10
C LEU A 172 5.91 11.71 -6.71
N VAL A 173 6.49 11.16 -5.63
CA VAL A 173 6.21 11.57 -4.25
C VAL A 173 6.45 13.06 -4.02
N GLY A 174 7.44 13.66 -4.71
CA GLY A 174 7.70 15.10 -4.65
C GLY A 174 7.00 15.92 -5.73
N ALA A 175 6.55 15.28 -6.82
CA ALA A 175 5.94 15.97 -7.97
C ALA A 175 4.42 16.14 -7.81
N LEU A 176 3.72 15.13 -7.27
CA LEU A 176 2.27 15.16 -7.05
C LEU A 176 1.84 16.29 -6.10
N PRO A 177 2.48 16.51 -4.92
CA PRO A 177 2.14 17.62 -4.04
C PRO A 177 2.18 18.98 -4.75
N LYS A 178 3.26 19.24 -5.51
CA LYS A 178 3.46 20.50 -6.23
C LYS A 178 2.41 20.73 -7.31
N LEU A 179 2.14 19.71 -8.11
CA LEU A 179 1.13 19.75 -9.16
C LEU A 179 -0.25 20.15 -8.59
N VAL A 180 -0.66 19.50 -7.50
CA VAL A 180 -1.97 19.75 -6.89
C VAL A 180 -2.00 21.09 -6.17
N GLU A 181 -0.94 21.46 -5.45
CA GLU A 181 -0.86 22.76 -4.77
C GLU A 181 -0.96 23.92 -5.77
N GLU A 182 -0.22 23.87 -6.87
CA GLU A 182 -0.25 24.88 -7.94
C GLU A 182 -1.64 24.97 -8.59
N ALA A 183 -2.27 23.82 -8.88
CA ALA A 183 -3.60 23.78 -9.47
C ALA A 183 -4.67 24.39 -8.54
N LEU A 184 -4.58 24.11 -7.24
CA LEU A 184 -5.51 24.65 -6.23
C LEU A 184 -5.32 26.15 -6.01
N GLN A 185 -4.07 26.62 -5.93
CA GLN A 185 -3.77 28.05 -5.83
C GLN A 185 -4.27 28.82 -7.06
N ALA A 186 -4.06 28.28 -8.27
CA ALA A 186 -4.57 28.86 -9.50
C ALA A 186 -6.11 28.91 -9.55
N ALA A 187 -6.79 27.94 -8.92
CA ALA A 187 -8.24 27.91 -8.77
C ALA A 187 -8.78 28.78 -7.63
N GLY A 188 -7.91 29.50 -6.90
CA GLY A 188 -8.30 30.40 -5.82
C GLY A 188 -8.62 29.71 -4.49
N ALA A 189 -8.19 28.47 -4.29
CA ALA A 189 -8.31 27.80 -2.99
C ALA A 189 -7.44 28.50 -1.93
N SER A 190 -7.84 28.41 -0.66
CA SER A 190 -7.04 28.93 0.44
C SER A 190 -5.67 28.26 0.50
N ARG A 191 -4.69 28.97 1.05
CA ARG A 191 -3.35 28.44 1.30
C ARG A 191 -3.41 27.18 2.17
N THR A 192 -4.25 27.20 3.21
CA THR A 192 -4.44 26.06 4.12
C THR A 192 -4.91 24.82 3.37
N THR A 193 -5.97 24.94 2.56
CA THR A 193 -6.52 23.79 1.81
C THR A 193 -5.54 23.29 0.75
N SER A 194 -4.82 24.20 0.08
CA SER A 194 -3.80 23.84 -0.91
C SER A 194 -2.64 23.05 -0.28
N GLN A 195 -2.16 23.50 0.88
CA GLN A 195 -1.09 22.82 1.62
C GLN A 195 -1.54 21.48 2.20
N LEU A 196 -2.78 21.39 2.69
CA LEU A 196 -3.35 20.12 3.16
C LEU A 196 -3.41 19.09 2.04
N TYR A 197 -3.94 19.46 0.87
CA TYR A 197 -3.94 18.55 -0.28
C TYR A 197 -2.54 18.17 -0.73
N ALA A 198 -1.59 19.11 -0.75
CA ALA A 198 -0.20 18.82 -1.07
C ALA A 198 0.38 17.74 -0.12
N HIS A 199 0.15 17.88 1.19
CA HIS A 199 0.59 16.91 2.20
C HIS A 199 -0.12 15.55 2.05
N TRP A 200 -1.43 15.59 1.82
CA TRP A 200 -2.26 14.40 1.62
C TRP A 200 -1.99 13.65 0.31
N MET A 201 -1.23 14.22 -0.63
CA MET A 201 -0.84 13.50 -1.86
C MET A 201 0.00 12.26 -1.58
N SER A 202 0.63 12.17 -0.41
CA SER A 202 1.29 10.96 0.05
C SER A 202 0.35 9.75 0.14
N GLU A 203 -0.95 9.97 0.38
CA GLU A 203 -2.02 8.96 0.47
C GLU A 203 -2.96 8.98 -0.74
N ILE A 204 -3.30 10.17 -1.26
CA ILE A 204 -4.18 10.32 -2.42
C ILE A 204 -3.51 9.80 -3.69
N GLY A 205 -2.19 9.96 -3.84
CA GLY A 205 -1.45 9.41 -4.97
C GLY A 205 -1.59 7.89 -5.06
N PRO A 206 -1.27 7.13 -4.00
CA PRO A 206 -1.47 5.68 -3.97
C PRO A 206 -2.93 5.23 -4.14
N ASP A 207 -3.91 5.97 -3.59
CA ASP A 207 -5.34 5.72 -3.90
C ASP A 207 -5.62 5.86 -5.40
N PHE A 208 -5.08 6.91 -6.02
CA PHE A 208 -5.25 7.14 -7.45
C PHE A 208 -4.55 6.06 -8.30
N TRP A 209 -3.42 5.54 -7.83
CA TRP A 209 -2.75 4.39 -8.41
C TRP A 209 -3.65 3.14 -8.33
N ALA A 210 -4.17 2.80 -7.14
CA ALA A 210 -5.08 1.68 -6.95
C ALA A 210 -6.37 1.81 -7.79
N PHE A 211 -6.90 3.03 -7.91
CA PHE A 211 -8.01 3.36 -8.80
C PHE A 211 -7.65 3.09 -10.26
N GLY A 212 -6.46 3.49 -10.73
CA GLY A 212 -6.07 3.21 -12.10
C GLY A 212 -5.90 1.70 -12.41
N LEU A 213 -5.74 0.88 -11.38
CA LEU A 213 -5.60 -0.58 -11.48
C LEU A 213 -6.90 -1.36 -11.34
N THR A 214 -7.92 -0.77 -10.74
CA THR A 214 -9.15 -1.50 -10.37
C THR A 214 -10.44 -0.74 -10.67
N GLY A 215 -10.31 0.53 -11.07
CA GLY A 215 -11.40 1.41 -11.43
C GLY A 215 -12.41 1.58 -10.31
N VAL A 216 -13.69 1.37 -10.64
CA VAL A 216 -14.82 1.52 -9.70
C VAL A 216 -14.73 0.59 -8.48
N ALA A 217 -13.94 -0.48 -8.54
CA ALA A 217 -13.70 -1.35 -7.39
C ALA A 217 -12.99 -0.63 -6.24
N GLU A 218 -12.06 0.29 -6.54
CA GLU A 218 -11.41 1.10 -5.51
C GLU A 218 -12.42 2.02 -4.83
N ALA A 219 -13.25 2.72 -5.60
CA ALA A 219 -14.30 3.57 -5.05
C ALA A 219 -15.27 2.79 -4.13
N ALA A 220 -15.63 1.57 -4.53
CA ALA A 220 -16.45 0.72 -3.69
C ALA A 220 -15.72 0.26 -2.42
N ALA A 221 -14.43 -0.11 -2.52
CA ALA A 221 -13.64 -0.61 -1.40
C ALA A 221 -13.36 0.46 -0.35
N VAL A 222 -13.03 1.68 -0.79
CA VAL A 222 -12.76 2.84 0.07
C VAL A 222 -13.92 3.13 1.02
N CYS A 223 -15.17 3.01 0.58
CA CYS A 223 -16.34 3.17 1.46
C CYS A 223 -16.39 2.16 2.61
N GLU A 224 -16.03 0.90 2.35
CA GLU A 224 -16.08 -0.17 3.36
C GLU A 224 -14.86 -0.12 4.28
N ILE A 225 -13.68 0.13 3.71
CA ILE A 225 -12.41 0.27 4.45
C ILE A 225 -12.47 1.45 5.42
N PHE A 226 -13.17 2.52 5.03
CA PHE A 226 -13.26 3.76 5.80
C PHE A 226 -14.62 4.00 6.48
N ALA A 227 -15.46 2.97 6.58
CA ALA A 227 -16.66 3.05 7.42
C ALA A 227 -16.25 3.08 8.91
N MET A 228 -16.20 4.28 9.49
CA MET A 228 -15.74 4.50 10.87
C MET A 228 -16.54 5.61 11.56
N PRO A 229 -16.44 5.79 12.89
CA PRO A 229 -17.15 6.86 13.58
C PRO A 229 -16.86 8.22 12.97
N SER A 230 -17.87 9.11 12.91
CA SER A 230 -17.75 10.43 12.26
C SER A 230 -16.61 11.28 12.84
N SER A 231 -16.30 11.11 14.13
CA SER A 231 -15.17 11.78 14.80
C SER A 231 -13.80 11.39 14.23
N GLN A 232 -13.68 10.24 13.56
CA GLN A 232 -12.48 9.81 12.85
C GLN A 232 -12.58 10.11 11.36
N ALA A 233 -13.71 9.81 10.72
CA ALA A 233 -13.91 10.02 9.28
C ALA A 233 -13.79 11.50 8.83
N LEU A 234 -14.12 12.43 9.74
CA LEU A 234 -14.13 13.88 9.48
C LEU A 234 -12.96 14.62 10.15
N ARG A 235 -12.02 13.89 10.77
CA ARG A 235 -10.91 14.51 11.49
C ARG A 235 -9.88 15.09 10.53
N ILE A 236 -9.53 16.35 10.74
CA ILE A 236 -8.33 16.98 10.15
C ILE A 236 -7.35 17.24 11.29
N ALA A 237 -6.11 16.76 11.15
CA ALA A 237 -5.04 17.02 12.10
C ALA A 237 -3.87 17.73 11.37
N PRO A 238 -3.36 18.86 11.88
CA PRO A 238 -2.20 19.51 11.30
C PRO A 238 -0.98 18.58 11.26
N GLY A 239 -0.36 18.46 10.08
CA GLY A 239 0.83 17.62 9.88
C GLY A 239 0.54 16.11 9.73
N ASP A 240 -0.70 15.67 9.89
CA ASP A 240 -1.10 14.30 9.60
C ASP A 240 -1.14 14.07 8.08
N PRO A 241 -0.32 13.17 7.53
CA PRO A 241 -0.32 12.88 6.09
C PRO A 241 -1.63 12.23 5.62
N HIS A 242 -2.45 11.72 6.54
CA HIS A 242 -3.70 11.05 6.20
C HIS A 242 -4.84 12.06 5.95
N PRO A 243 -5.37 12.16 4.72
CA PRO A 243 -6.58 12.91 4.48
C PRO A 243 -7.76 12.28 5.25
N PRO A 244 -8.75 13.09 5.66
CA PRO A 244 -9.99 12.58 6.22
C PRO A 244 -10.57 11.49 5.31
N PRO A 245 -10.94 10.31 5.86
CA PRO A 245 -11.54 9.26 5.05
C PRO A 245 -12.79 9.71 4.28
N TYR A 246 -13.52 10.69 4.84
CA TYR A 246 -14.58 11.40 4.15
C TYR A 246 -14.17 11.94 2.76
N LEU A 247 -13.02 12.61 2.66
CA LEU A 247 -12.54 13.20 1.41
C LEU A 247 -11.98 12.14 0.45
N ARG A 248 -11.36 11.06 0.95
CA ARG A 248 -10.83 9.96 0.13
C ARG A 248 -11.93 9.26 -0.69
N ALA A 249 -13.07 8.99 -0.06
CA ALA A 249 -14.23 8.41 -0.76
C ALA A 249 -14.77 9.35 -1.84
N LEU A 250 -14.95 10.63 -1.50
CA LEU A 250 -15.46 11.64 -2.46
C LEU A 250 -14.51 11.84 -3.67
N LEU A 251 -13.19 11.78 -3.45
CA LEU A 251 -12.21 11.78 -4.54
C LEU A 251 -12.41 10.58 -5.47
N CYS A 252 -12.58 9.37 -4.93
CA CYS A 252 -12.79 8.17 -5.74
C CYS A 252 -14.08 8.23 -6.57
N PHE A 253 -15.17 8.80 -6.02
CA PHE A 253 -16.41 9.01 -6.77
C PHE A 253 -16.22 10.02 -7.90
N ASP A 254 -15.51 11.12 -7.64
CA ASP A 254 -15.19 12.10 -8.66
C ASP A 254 -14.29 11.53 -9.76
N TRP A 255 -13.33 10.66 -9.41
CA TRP A 255 -12.52 9.94 -10.40
C TRP A 255 -13.35 9.01 -11.28
N CYS A 256 -14.30 8.27 -10.71
CA CYS A 256 -15.23 7.47 -11.49
C CYS A 256 -16.05 8.35 -12.44
N ARG A 257 -16.56 9.48 -11.94
CA ARG A 257 -17.34 10.43 -12.73
C ARG A 257 -16.54 11.02 -13.88
N ARG A 258 -15.28 11.35 -13.62
CA ARG A 258 -14.37 11.92 -14.61
C ARG A 258 -13.93 10.90 -15.66
N ALA A 259 -13.80 9.62 -15.27
CA ALA A 259 -13.42 8.54 -16.17
C ALA A 259 -14.60 8.06 -17.04
N TRP A 260 -15.82 7.99 -16.49
CA TRP A 260 -16.94 7.27 -17.12
C TRP A 260 -18.30 7.99 -17.09
N GLY A 261 -18.39 9.21 -16.57
CA GLY A 261 -19.63 9.99 -16.53
C GLY A 261 -20.53 9.64 -15.33
N MET A 262 -21.84 9.61 -15.52
CA MET A 262 -22.76 9.24 -14.43
C MET A 262 -22.74 7.73 -14.18
N GLY A 263 -22.93 7.31 -12.92
CA GLY A 263 -22.92 5.90 -12.55
C GLY A 263 -23.30 5.61 -11.10
N PRO A 264 -23.15 4.37 -10.62
CA PRO A 264 -23.53 3.98 -9.25
C PRO A 264 -22.87 4.82 -8.15
N TRP A 265 -21.67 5.36 -8.41
CA TRP A 265 -20.96 6.25 -7.49
C TRP A 265 -21.70 7.55 -7.19
N ASP A 266 -22.63 7.99 -8.02
CA ASP A 266 -23.44 9.18 -7.72
C ASP A 266 -24.41 8.91 -6.55
N ALA A 267 -24.98 7.70 -6.49
CA ALA A 267 -25.78 7.25 -5.35
C ALA A 267 -24.90 6.99 -4.12
N TRP A 268 -23.73 6.37 -4.30
CA TRP A 268 -22.79 6.16 -3.20
C TRP A 268 -22.29 7.47 -2.59
N GLU A 269 -22.07 8.49 -3.41
CA GLU A 269 -21.74 9.84 -2.92
C GLU A 269 -22.87 10.39 -2.05
N HIS A 270 -24.13 10.26 -2.49
CA HIS A 270 -25.28 10.70 -1.70
C HIS A 270 -25.35 9.98 -0.34
N ASP A 271 -25.29 8.65 -0.34
CA ASP A 271 -25.33 7.82 0.87
C ASP A 271 -24.15 8.16 1.81
N TRP A 272 -22.95 8.41 1.24
CA TRP A 272 -21.76 8.76 2.00
C TRP A 272 -21.88 10.12 2.69
N LEU A 273 -22.47 11.10 2.00
CA LEU A 273 -22.70 12.43 2.57
C LEU A 273 -23.74 12.38 3.69
N ASP A 274 -24.77 11.56 3.54
CA ASP A 274 -25.81 11.35 4.55
C ASP A 274 -25.26 10.60 5.78
N ALA A 275 -24.34 9.66 5.58
CA ALA A 275 -23.66 8.95 6.68
C ALA A 275 -22.70 9.84 7.48
N TYR A 276 -22.17 10.92 6.87
CA TYR A 276 -21.20 11.83 7.48
C TYR A 276 -21.65 13.29 7.43
N PRO A 277 -22.74 13.65 8.13
CA PRO A 277 -23.20 15.02 8.20
C PRO A 277 -22.17 15.90 8.89
N LEU A 278 -21.93 17.09 8.35
CA LEU A 278 -20.92 18.02 8.88
C LEU A 278 -21.44 18.87 10.06
N ASP A 279 -22.65 18.63 10.54
CA ASP A 279 -23.33 19.52 11.51
C ASP A 279 -22.71 19.47 12.91
N ALA A 280 -22.19 18.31 13.31
CA ALA A 280 -21.52 18.12 14.60
C ALA A 280 -20.00 18.42 14.55
N VAL A 281 -19.46 18.83 13.39
CA VAL A 281 -18.04 19.13 13.22
C VAL A 281 -17.74 20.54 13.76
N PRO A 282 -16.64 20.75 14.53
CA PRO A 282 -16.23 22.07 14.98
C PRO A 282 -16.19 23.10 13.83
N PRO A 283 -16.63 24.35 14.03
CA PRO A 283 -16.83 25.32 12.96
C PRO A 283 -15.61 25.52 12.04
N GLU A 284 -14.41 25.50 12.61
CA GLU A 284 -13.18 25.69 11.84
C GLU A 284 -12.87 24.48 10.95
N THR A 285 -12.89 23.26 11.51
CA THR A 285 -12.74 22.01 10.74
C THR A 285 -13.83 21.89 9.68
N ARG A 286 -15.07 22.29 9.99
CA ARG A 286 -16.20 22.29 9.06
C ARG A 286 -15.95 23.19 7.85
N ARG A 287 -15.39 24.40 8.06
CA ARG A 287 -15.03 25.32 6.97
C ARG A 287 -13.99 24.70 6.04
N ILE A 288 -12.94 24.11 6.62
CA ILE A 288 -11.88 23.45 5.84
C ILE A 288 -12.43 22.27 5.05
N LEU A 289 -13.26 21.41 5.65
CA LEU A 289 -13.88 20.27 4.95
C LEU A 289 -14.78 20.72 3.79
N ILE A 290 -15.57 21.79 3.97
CA ILE A 290 -16.43 22.34 2.92
C ILE A 290 -15.58 22.87 1.76
N GLU A 291 -14.53 23.63 2.05
CA GLU A 291 -13.62 24.13 1.02
C GLU A 291 -12.88 22.99 0.31
N ALA A 292 -12.31 22.05 1.07
CA ALA A 292 -11.61 20.89 0.53
C ALA A 292 -12.52 20.06 -0.38
N ARG A 293 -13.77 19.80 0.04
CA ARG A 293 -14.77 19.14 -0.80
C ARG A 293 -15.02 19.88 -2.11
N ARG A 294 -15.13 21.21 -2.10
CA ARG A 294 -15.30 22.02 -3.33
C ARG A 294 -14.08 21.96 -4.24
N CYS A 295 -12.90 21.69 -3.69
CA CYS A 295 -11.64 21.58 -4.42
C CYS A 295 -11.44 20.22 -5.10
N ILE A 296 -12.21 19.18 -4.74
CA ILE A 296 -12.08 17.83 -5.29
C ILE A 296 -12.01 17.81 -6.83
N PRO A 297 -12.92 18.48 -7.58
CA PRO A 297 -12.85 18.47 -9.05
C PRO A 297 -11.54 19.05 -9.61
N VAL A 298 -10.93 20.03 -8.92
CA VAL A 298 -9.64 20.62 -9.32
C VAL A 298 -8.50 19.62 -9.07
N VAL A 299 -8.50 18.96 -7.90
CA VAL A 299 -7.52 17.92 -7.56
C VAL A 299 -7.59 16.77 -8.56
N SER A 300 -8.78 16.24 -8.82
CA SER A 300 -9.00 15.18 -9.81
C SER A 300 -8.61 15.62 -11.22
N HIS A 301 -8.89 16.87 -11.61
CA HIS A 301 -8.46 17.40 -12.89
C HIS A 301 -6.93 17.39 -13.02
N ALA A 302 -6.23 17.83 -11.98
CA ALA A 302 -4.77 17.82 -11.94
C ALA A 302 -4.21 16.39 -12.02
N LEU A 303 -4.75 15.42 -11.26
CA LEU A 303 -4.29 14.03 -11.28
C LEU A 303 -4.49 13.34 -12.64
N PHE A 304 -5.63 13.57 -13.30
CA PHE A 304 -5.91 12.98 -14.61
C PHE A 304 -5.14 13.65 -15.76
N GLY A 305 -4.87 14.95 -15.66
CA GLY A 305 -4.27 15.75 -16.73
C GLY A 305 -2.77 15.98 -16.58
N GLY A 306 -2.24 15.83 -15.37
CA GLY A 306 -0.86 16.14 -15.00
C GLY A 306 0.15 15.34 -15.81
N ARG A 307 1.11 16.06 -16.39
CA ARG A 307 2.23 15.48 -17.13
C ARG A 307 3.51 15.67 -16.34
N PHE A 308 4.31 14.61 -16.25
CA PHE A 308 5.49 14.59 -15.39
C PHE A 308 6.76 14.47 -16.23
N ARG A 309 7.80 15.22 -15.85
CA ARG A 309 9.11 15.13 -16.53
C ARG A 309 9.74 13.77 -16.31
N GLU A 310 9.56 13.23 -15.11
CA GLU A 310 9.98 11.90 -14.65
C GLU A 310 9.39 10.78 -15.53
N LEU A 311 8.24 11.03 -16.17
CA LEU A 311 7.56 10.11 -17.08
C LEU A 311 7.74 10.47 -18.56
N GLY A 312 8.70 11.34 -18.90
CA GLY A 312 8.92 11.78 -20.28
C GLY A 312 7.76 12.60 -20.86
N GLY A 313 7.06 13.36 -20.02
CA GLY A 313 5.90 14.15 -20.41
C GLY A 313 4.59 13.36 -20.50
N ARG A 314 4.59 12.07 -20.15
CA ARG A 314 3.37 11.26 -20.00
C ARG A 314 2.60 11.62 -18.73
N ARG A 315 1.33 11.27 -18.72
CA ARG A 315 0.46 11.30 -17.53
C ARG A 315 0.66 10.02 -16.73
N LEU A 316 0.34 10.05 -15.44
CA LEU A 316 0.37 8.85 -14.60
C LEU A 316 -0.56 7.76 -15.14
N LEU A 317 -1.76 8.14 -15.60
CA LEU A 317 -2.73 7.23 -16.20
C LEU A 317 -2.24 6.60 -17.52
N ASP A 318 -1.25 7.19 -18.21
CA ASP A 318 -0.72 6.59 -19.44
C ASP A 318 0.10 5.31 -19.13
N LEU A 319 0.41 5.03 -17.86
CA LEU A 319 1.04 3.79 -17.41
C LEU A 319 0.01 2.68 -17.08
N LEU A 320 -1.28 3.00 -17.06
CA LEU A 320 -2.36 2.16 -16.54
C LEU A 320 -3.41 1.88 -17.63
N ASP A 321 -4.09 0.73 -17.56
CA ASP A 321 -5.11 0.33 -18.54
C ASP A 321 -6.53 0.56 -17.97
N LEU A 322 -6.91 1.84 -17.91
CA LEU A 322 -8.24 2.25 -17.42
C LEU A 322 -9.40 1.60 -18.20
N PRO A 323 -9.34 1.44 -19.54
CA PRO A 323 -10.36 0.71 -20.29
C PRO A 323 -10.56 -0.74 -19.83
N ALA A 324 -9.49 -1.45 -19.45
CA ALA A 324 -9.60 -2.83 -18.97
C ALA A 324 -10.42 -2.97 -17.67
N VAL A 325 -10.49 -1.90 -16.87
CA VAL A 325 -11.22 -1.85 -15.60
C VAL A 325 -12.45 -0.93 -15.63
N ALA A 326 -12.90 -0.57 -16.83
CA ALA A 326 -14.12 0.22 -17.00
C ALA A 326 -15.36 -0.51 -16.43
N PRO A 327 -16.33 0.21 -15.83
CA PRO A 327 -17.52 -0.38 -15.23
C PRO A 327 -18.26 -1.35 -16.16
N ALA A 328 -18.51 -0.96 -17.41
CA ALA A 328 -19.17 -1.83 -18.40
C ALA A 328 -18.39 -3.12 -18.67
N ARG A 329 -17.06 -3.08 -18.64
CA ARG A 329 -16.21 -4.27 -18.80
C ARG A 329 -16.30 -5.18 -17.57
N LEU A 330 -16.23 -4.60 -16.37
CA LEU A 330 -16.39 -5.35 -15.12
C LEU A 330 -17.80 -5.95 -14.99
N GLU A 331 -18.85 -5.25 -15.46
CA GLU A 331 -20.23 -5.75 -15.49
C GLU A 331 -20.37 -6.96 -16.40
N GLN A 332 -19.73 -6.95 -17.58
CA GLN A 332 -19.69 -8.10 -18.49
C GLN A 332 -19.03 -9.30 -17.81
N ILE A 333 -17.91 -9.09 -17.13
CA ILE A 333 -17.18 -10.16 -16.39
C ILE A 333 -18.04 -10.69 -15.23
N ALA A 334 -18.69 -9.78 -14.48
CA ALA A 334 -19.58 -10.13 -13.39
C ALA A 334 -20.92 -10.73 -13.88
N GLY A 335 -21.25 -10.58 -15.16
CA GLY A 335 -22.50 -11.01 -15.81
C GLY A 335 -22.52 -12.46 -16.29
N SER A 336 -21.35 -13.08 -16.49
CA SER A 336 -21.29 -14.54 -16.65
C SER A 336 -21.74 -15.20 -15.35
N THR A 337 -22.68 -16.14 -15.44
CA THR A 337 -23.27 -16.87 -14.32
C THR A 337 -22.19 -17.18 -13.26
N VAL A 338 -22.45 -16.86 -11.98
CA VAL A 338 -21.52 -17.03 -10.82
C VAL A 338 -20.90 -18.44 -10.74
N ARG A 339 -21.39 -19.42 -11.52
CA ARG A 339 -20.77 -20.73 -11.72
C ARG A 339 -19.38 -20.68 -12.37
N LYS A 340 -19.08 -19.69 -13.23
CA LYS A 340 -17.74 -19.54 -13.84
C LYS A 340 -17.50 -18.07 -14.20
N ILE A 341 -16.66 -17.38 -13.42
CA ILE A 341 -16.21 -16.03 -13.75
C ILE A 341 -15.14 -16.15 -14.84
N ALA A 342 -15.36 -15.49 -15.98
CA ALA A 342 -14.37 -15.41 -17.06
C ALA A 342 -13.24 -14.45 -16.67
N LEU A 343 -12.21 -14.97 -15.99
CA LEU A 343 -11.03 -14.21 -15.57
C LEU A 343 -9.88 -14.31 -16.58
N GLU A 344 -9.99 -15.19 -17.58
CA GLU A 344 -8.94 -15.39 -18.58
C GLU A 344 -8.66 -14.10 -19.37
N GLY A 345 -7.36 -13.78 -19.55
CA GLY A 345 -6.91 -12.59 -20.28
C GLY A 345 -6.92 -11.28 -19.47
N LEU A 346 -7.37 -11.31 -18.21
CA LEU A 346 -7.29 -10.16 -17.31
C LEU A 346 -6.00 -10.19 -16.48
N THR A 347 -5.46 -9.01 -16.15
CA THR A 347 -4.40 -8.90 -15.15
C THR A 347 -4.94 -9.27 -13.76
N PRO A 348 -4.10 -9.75 -12.82
CA PRO A 348 -4.47 -9.98 -11.43
C PRO A 348 -5.22 -8.80 -10.78
N CYS A 349 -4.79 -7.54 -11.00
CA CYS A 349 -5.51 -6.37 -10.50
C CYS A 349 -6.93 -6.25 -11.08
N ALA A 350 -7.11 -6.45 -12.38
CA ALA A 350 -8.44 -6.43 -13.01
C ALA A 350 -9.32 -7.60 -12.55
N GLN A 351 -8.73 -8.77 -12.26
CA GLN A 351 -9.45 -9.90 -11.67
C GLN A 351 -9.94 -9.58 -10.25
N LEU A 352 -9.10 -8.93 -9.43
CA LEU A 352 -9.52 -8.43 -8.11
C LEU A 352 -10.69 -7.44 -8.22
N ALA A 353 -10.60 -6.50 -9.17
CA ALA A 353 -11.67 -5.55 -9.44
C ALA A 353 -12.99 -6.25 -9.77
N ALA A 354 -12.95 -7.29 -10.61
CA ALA A 354 -14.11 -8.10 -10.92
C ALA A 354 -14.71 -8.78 -9.67
N PHE A 355 -13.87 -9.35 -8.78
CA PHE A 355 -14.36 -9.94 -7.53
C PHE A 355 -15.05 -8.92 -6.62
N ARG A 356 -14.45 -7.73 -6.44
CA ARG A 356 -15.07 -6.63 -5.68
C ARG A 356 -16.42 -6.25 -6.27
N MET A 357 -16.48 -6.09 -7.58
CA MET A 357 -17.71 -5.69 -8.25
C MET A 357 -18.78 -6.80 -8.28
N ILE A 358 -18.39 -8.07 -8.28
CA ILE A 358 -19.33 -9.18 -8.06
C ILE A 358 -19.98 -9.07 -6.67
N ARG A 359 -19.22 -8.73 -5.62
CA ARG A 359 -19.79 -8.51 -4.29
C ARG A 359 -20.81 -7.37 -4.28
N VAL A 360 -20.50 -6.28 -4.99
CA VAL A 360 -21.33 -5.06 -5.00
C VAL A 360 -22.59 -5.25 -5.87
N TRP A 361 -22.45 -5.79 -7.08
CA TRP A 361 -23.54 -5.86 -8.06
C TRP A 361 -24.32 -7.18 -8.05
N ARG A 362 -23.80 -8.24 -7.42
CA ARG A 362 -24.42 -9.57 -7.42
C ARG A 362 -24.68 -10.03 -5.99
N LYS A 363 -25.83 -10.69 -5.79
CA LYS A 363 -26.20 -11.31 -4.51
C LYS A 363 -25.49 -12.66 -4.32
N VAL A 364 -24.15 -12.66 -4.27
CA VAL A 364 -23.35 -13.86 -4.03
C VAL A 364 -23.15 -14.05 -2.53
N PRO A 365 -23.41 -15.25 -1.98
CA PRO A 365 -23.10 -15.53 -0.58
C PRO A 365 -21.61 -15.34 -0.29
N GLU A 366 -21.28 -14.66 0.81
CA GLU A 366 -19.89 -14.32 1.17
C GLU A 366 -18.98 -15.54 1.23
N GLN A 367 -19.43 -16.64 1.84
CA GLN A 367 -18.67 -17.90 1.91
C GLN A 367 -18.30 -18.46 0.52
N ARG A 368 -19.16 -18.23 -0.48
CA ARG A 368 -18.89 -18.67 -1.85
C ARG A 368 -17.85 -17.77 -2.50
N LEU A 369 -17.99 -16.46 -2.37
CA LEU A 369 -17.01 -15.49 -2.88
C LEU A 369 -15.63 -15.72 -2.23
N ASP A 370 -15.59 -15.91 -0.92
CA ASP A 370 -14.39 -16.19 -0.15
C ASP A 370 -13.65 -17.44 -0.65
N ARG A 371 -14.39 -18.54 -0.88
CA ARG A 371 -13.81 -19.77 -1.44
C ARG A 371 -13.22 -19.54 -2.83
N MET A 372 -13.95 -18.84 -3.71
CA MET A 372 -13.49 -18.55 -5.06
C MET A 372 -12.23 -17.68 -5.06
N MET A 373 -12.18 -16.66 -4.20
CA MET A 373 -11.01 -15.80 -4.06
C MET A 373 -9.82 -16.52 -3.41
N THR A 374 -10.06 -17.46 -2.49
CA THR A 374 -9.02 -18.33 -1.92
C THR A 374 -8.39 -19.21 -2.99
N GLU A 375 -9.20 -19.91 -3.77
CA GLU A 375 -8.73 -20.75 -4.89
C GLU A 375 -7.96 -19.92 -5.92
N TRP A 376 -8.44 -18.70 -6.21
CA TRP A 376 -7.79 -17.74 -7.09
C TRP A 376 -6.42 -17.30 -6.59
N LEU A 377 -6.29 -16.83 -5.33
CA LEU A 377 -4.99 -16.43 -4.76
C LEU A 377 -3.99 -17.59 -4.74
N VAL A 378 -4.42 -18.79 -4.34
CA VAL A 378 -3.57 -19.97 -4.34
C VAL A 378 -3.11 -20.31 -5.76
N LYS A 379 -3.98 -20.18 -6.76
CA LYS A 379 -3.63 -20.39 -8.17
C LYS A 379 -2.64 -19.33 -8.67
N LEU A 380 -2.82 -18.06 -8.30
CA LEU A 380 -1.88 -16.99 -8.62
C LEU A 380 -0.50 -17.27 -8.02
N GLY A 381 -0.43 -17.63 -6.74
CA GLY A 381 0.82 -17.93 -6.04
C GLY A 381 1.61 -19.08 -6.65
N LYS A 382 0.92 -20.13 -7.13
CA LYS A 382 1.56 -21.23 -7.88
C LYS A 382 2.21 -20.75 -9.20
N GLY A 383 1.68 -19.69 -9.80
CA GLY A 383 2.21 -19.07 -11.01
C GLY A 383 3.45 -18.19 -10.80
N ARG A 384 3.86 -17.91 -9.56
CA ARG A 384 4.96 -16.97 -9.26
C ARG A 384 6.30 -17.32 -9.93
N ARG A 385 6.56 -18.61 -10.17
CA ARG A 385 7.80 -19.08 -10.82
C ARG A 385 7.92 -18.64 -12.29
N LEU A 386 6.82 -18.22 -12.91
CA LEU A 386 6.79 -17.73 -14.30
C LEU A 386 7.04 -16.21 -14.42
N LEU A 387 7.12 -15.50 -13.28
CA LEU A 387 7.24 -14.03 -13.23
C LEU A 387 8.65 -13.55 -12.83
N ASN A 388 9.56 -14.49 -12.55
CA ASN A 388 10.95 -14.28 -12.15
C ASN A 388 11.90 -14.28 -13.34
#